data_AF-A0A7D9EZS9-F1
#
_entry.id   AF-A0A7D9EZS9-F1
#
_cell.length_a   1.000
_cell.length_b   1.000
_cell.length_c   1.000
_cell.angle_alpha   90.00
_cell.angle_beta   90.00
_cell.angle_gamma   90.00
#
_symmetry.space_group_name_H-M   'P 1'
#
loop_
_entity.id
_entity.type
_entity.pdbx_description
1 polymer ?
#
loop_
_entity_poly.entity_id
_entity_poly.type
_entity_poly.pdbx_seq_one_letter_code
_entity_poly.pdbx_strand_id
1 'polypeptide(L)'
;MLNGDNTDENKQPNLGKDVASATNKDKAELGGAGAGTPGGWGPDNEEKARHQEVQQQRFDELSKIYDKSHPVGELTVDGQTIRQSSVSNRYGTTKVFESQNLTDKQIHNYAQQLAGDTPLKEVRPGIYTAKLNNGTSITLRNLSSSQEQTGARWTIDIRGNQQLAEIAHKYGRQVEIKFR
;
A
#
# COMPACT_ATOMS: atom_id res chain seq x y z
N MET A 1 -51.83 45.88 -64.45
CA MET A 1 -52.23 46.73 -63.30
C MET A 1 -51.67 46.08 -62.04
N LEU A 2 -51.11 46.91 -61.16
CA LEU A 2 -50.09 46.63 -60.14
C LEU A 2 -50.53 45.79 -58.92
N ASN A 3 -49.50 45.40 -58.15
CA ASN A 3 -49.38 45.18 -56.69
C ASN A 3 -49.02 43.72 -56.34
N GLY A 4 -47.96 43.38 -55.59
CA GLY A 4 -47.05 44.13 -54.72
C GLY A 4 -46.91 43.41 -53.37
N ASP A 5 -45.67 43.10 -52.97
CA ASP A 5 -45.18 42.66 -51.63
C ASP A 5 -45.59 41.27 -51.07
N ASN A 6 -44.76 40.48 -50.37
CA ASN A 6 -43.31 40.41 -50.13
C ASN A 6 -43.02 39.10 -49.34
N THR A 7 -41.75 38.73 -49.23
CA THR A 7 -41.09 37.88 -48.22
C THR A 7 -41.07 36.34 -48.34
N ASP A 8 -39.96 35.88 -48.93
CA ASP A 8 -38.96 34.95 -48.39
C ASP A 8 -39.30 33.47 -48.12
N GLU A 9 -39.01 32.70 -49.17
CA GLU A 9 -37.88 31.75 -49.22
C GLU A 9 -37.77 30.68 -48.12
N ASN A 10 -38.41 29.58 -48.46
CA ASN A 10 -37.81 28.27 -48.70
C ASN A 10 -37.27 27.47 -47.51
N LYS A 11 -37.87 26.28 -47.41
CA LYS A 11 -37.66 25.26 -46.40
C LYS A 11 -36.37 24.47 -46.64
N GLN A 12 -35.75 24.12 -45.51
CA GLN A 12 -34.82 23.02 -45.23
C GLN A 12 -33.38 23.13 -45.76
N PRO A 13 -32.37 23.05 -44.86
CA PRO A 13 -31.07 22.55 -45.22
C PRO A 13 -30.93 21.04 -44.98
N ASN A 14 -30.15 20.49 -45.90
CA ASN A 14 -30.01 19.12 -46.36
C ASN A 14 -29.05 18.27 -45.50
N LEU A 15 -29.15 16.95 -45.69
CA LEU A 15 -28.18 15.96 -45.26
C LEU A 15 -26.79 16.17 -45.88
N GLY A 16 -25.76 15.90 -45.08
CA GLY A 16 -24.64 15.02 -45.47
C GLY A 16 -23.75 15.43 -46.64
N LYS A 17 -22.96 16.48 -46.46
CA LYS A 17 -21.66 16.71 -47.12
C LYS A 17 -20.94 17.70 -46.20
N ASP A 18 -19.89 17.31 -45.48
CA ASP A 18 -18.54 17.31 -46.02
C ASP A 18 -17.65 16.28 -45.33
N VAL A 19 -17.26 15.26 -46.10
CA VAL A 19 -16.08 14.43 -45.81
C VAL A 19 -14.92 14.97 -46.62
N ALA A 20 -14.10 15.83 -46.02
CA ALA A 20 -12.71 16.03 -46.46
C ALA A 20 -11.91 16.76 -45.37
N SER A 21 -10.85 16.11 -44.90
CA SER A 21 -9.76 16.65 -44.07
C SER A 21 -9.97 16.82 -42.55
N ALA A 22 -10.49 15.78 -41.88
CA ALA A 22 -9.98 15.49 -40.54
C ALA A 22 -8.51 15.04 -40.70
N THR A 23 -7.58 16.01 -40.69
CA THR A 23 -6.17 15.71 -40.49
C THR A 23 -6.02 15.13 -39.08
N ASN A 24 -5.10 14.19 -38.91
CA ASN A 24 -4.87 13.43 -37.66
C ASN A 24 -4.40 14.29 -36.46
N LYS A 25 -4.77 15.57 -36.37
CA LYS A 25 -4.43 16.50 -35.30
C LYS A 25 -5.56 16.73 -34.30
N ASP A 26 -6.81 16.47 -34.64
CA ASP A 26 -7.95 16.76 -33.74
C ASP A 26 -8.39 15.56 -32.90
N LYS A 27 -7.61 14.47 -32.89
CA LYS A 27 -7.87 13.28 -32.04
C LYS A 27 -6.80 13.03 -30.98
N ALA A 28 -5.98 14.04 -30.67
CA ALA A 28 -4.99 13.98 -29.61
C ALA A 28 -5.51 14.45 -28.24
N GLU A 29 -6.73 15.01 -28.15
CA GLU A 29 -7.27 15.60 -26.91
C GLU A 29 -8.47 14.85 -26.32
N LEU A 30 -8.56 13.54 -26.55
CA LEU A 30 -9.47 12.65 -25.81
C LEU A 30 -8.75 11.84 -24.71
N GLY A 31 -7.61 12.31 -24.23
CA GLY A 31 -6.96 11.82 -23.02
C GLY A 31 -7.24 12.79 -21.88
N GLY A 32 -8.27 12.50 -21.08
CA GLY A 32 -8.76 13.38 -20.01
C GLY A 32 -7.68 13.85 -19.04
N ALA A 33 -7.24 15.09 -19.21
CA ALA A 33 -6.65 15.89 -18.15
C ALA A 33 -7.80 16.69 -17.48
N GLY A 34 -8.63 16.01 -16.69
CA GLY A 34 -9.66 16.63 -15.85
C GLY A 34 -9.57 16.01 -14.46
N ALA A 35 -9.54 16.73 -13.34
CA ALA A 35 -9.81 18.14 -13.11
C ALA A 35 -8.97 18.59 -11.91
N GLY A 36 -7.98 19.45 -12.14
CA GLY A 36 -7.30 20.19 -11.09
C GLY A 36 -8.17 21.36 -10.65
N THR A 37 -9.10 21.13 -9.73
CA THR A 37 -9.72 22.19 -8.93
C THR A 37 -8.64 22.89 -8.07
N PRO A 38 -8.79 24.17 -7.70
CA PRO A 38 -7.71 24.96 -7.10
C PRO A 38 -7.40 24.47 -5.67
N GLY A 39 -6.44 23.56 -5.57
CA GLY A 39 -6.02 22.93 -4.32
C GLY A 39 -4.83 21.97 -4.43
N GLY A 40 -4.12 21.95 -5.57
CA GLY A 40 -2.82 21.29 -5.69
C GLY A 40 -2.81 19.77 -5.46
N TRP A 41 -3.93 19.07 -5.74
CA TRP A 41 -3.96 17.61 -5.70
C TRP A 41 -3.49 17.02 -7.02
N GLY A 42 -2.19 16.73 -7.09
CA GLY A 42 -1.57 15.98 -8.20
C GLY A 42 -1.34 14.51 -7.82
N PRO A 43 -1.14 13.61 -8.78
CA PRO A 43 -1.08 12.16 -8.57
C PRO A 43 -0.12 11.70 -7.44
N ASP A 44 0.98 12.41 -7.24
CA ASP A 44 1.95 12.14 -6.17
C ASP A 44 1.34 12.20 -4.77
N ASN A 45 0.36 13.08 -4.55
CA ASN A 45 -0.26 13.23 -3.24
C ASN A 45 -1.32 12.15 -2.96
N GLU A 46 -1.97 11.64 -4.02
CA GLU A 46 -2.90 10.52 -3.94
C GLU A 46 -2.15 9.22 -3.62
N GLU A 47 -1.01 8.98 -4.26
CA GLU A 47 -0.20 7.79 -4.04
C GLU A 47 0.34 7.75 -2.59
N LYS A 48 0.87 8.87 -2.12
CA LYS A 48 1.32 9.02 -0.72
C LYS A 48 0.20 8.74 0.28
N ALA A 49 -1.00 9.26 0.03
CA ALA A 49 -2.16 9.00 0.89
C ALA A 49 -2.51 7.51 0.93
N ARG A 50 -2.48 6.82 -0.21
CA ARG A 50 -2.72 5.36 -0.26
C ARG A 50 -1.68 4.56 0.52
N HIS A 51 -0.39 4.90 0.39
CA HIS A 51 0.66 4.19 1.14
C HIS A 51 0.53 4.41 2.65
N GLN A 52 0.15 5.61 3.07
CA GLN A 52 -0.10 5.92 4.48
C GLN A 52 -1.32 5.14 5.03
N GLU A 53 -2.38 5.02 4.24
CA GLU A 53 -3.56 4.23 4.62
C GLU A 53 -3.20 2.74 4.78
N VAL A 54 -2.51 2.16 3.80
CA VAL A 54 -2.06 0.76 3.85
C VAL A 54 -1.16 0.52 5.06
N GLN A 55 -0.23 1.45 5.34
CA GLN A 55 0.63 1.37 6.51
C GLN A 55 -0.17 1.32 7.82
N GLN A 56 -1.17 2.20 7.97
CA GLN A 56 -2.02 2.22 9.16
C GLN A 56 -2.79 0.90 9.31
N GLN A 57 -3.36 0.39 8.22
CA GLN A 57 -4.04 -0.91 8.22
C GLN A 57 -3.12 -2.05 8.70
N ARG A 58 -1.84 -2.04 8.30
CA ARG A 58 -0.87 -3.04 8.77
C ARG A 58 -0.62 -2.91 10.27
N PHE A 59 -0.43 -1.69 10.80
CA PHE A 59 -0.23 -1.52 12.24
C PHE A 59 -1.46 -1.85 13.08
N ASP A 60 -2.66 -1.61 12.55
CA ASP A 60 -3.92 -2.00 13.19
C ASP A 60 -4.11 -3.52 13.23
N GLU A 61 -3.76 -4.22 12.15
CA GLU A 61 -3.72 -5.68 12.10
C GLU A 61 -2.72 -6.24 13.13
N LEU A 62 -1.50 -5.69 13.17
CA LEU A 62 -0.48 -6.09 14.14
C LEU A 62 -0.92 -5.82 15.58
N SER A 63 -1.61 -4.72 15.84
CA SER A 63 -2.14 -4.40 17.16
C SER A 63 -3.05 -5.50 17.69
N LYS A 64 -3.91 -6.06 16.84
CA LYS A 64 -4.79 -7.19 17.18
C LYS A 64 -4.03 -8.49 17.40
N ILE A 65 -2.95 -8.72 16.65
CA ILE A 65 -2.09 -9.89 16.80
C ILE A 65 -1.32 -9.86 18.13
N TYR A 66 -0.86 -8.67 18.54
CA TYR A 66 -0.06 -8.47 19.75
C TYR A 66 -0.89 -8.19 21.00
N ASP A 67 -2.19 -7.91 20.86
CA ASP A 67 -3.11 -7.82 21.98
C ASP A 67 -3.20 -9.16 22.71
N LYS A 68 -2.70 -9.20 23.95
CA LYS A 68 -2.70 -10.41 24.78
C LYS A 68 -4.08 -10.76 25.30
N SER A 69 -5.01 -9.81 25.35
CA SER A 69 -6.37 -10.05 25.82
C SER A 69 -7.20 -10.79 24.77
N HIS A 70 -7.00 -10.47 23.49
CA HIS A 70 -7.72 -11.06 22.37
C HIS A 70 -6.79 -11.27 21.16
N PRO A 71 -5.83 -12.21 21.25
CA PRO A 71 -4.82 -12.35 20.21
C PRO A 71 -5.44 -12.93 18.94
N VAL A 72 -5.34 -12.17 17.85
CA VAL A 72 -5.61 -12.69 16.50
C VAL A 72 -4.41 -13.54 16.05
N GLY A 73 -4.68 -14.81 15.72
CA GLY A 73 -3.65 -15.77 15.30
C GLY A 73 -3.43 -15.83 13.78
N GLU A 74 -3.90 -14.84 13.04
CA GLU A 74 -3.84 -14.81 11.58
C GLU A 74 -3.26 -13.46 11.10
N LEU A 75 -2.47 -13.50 10.03
CA LEU A 75 -1.87 -12.33 9.40
C LEU A 75 -2.14 -12.37 7.89
N THR A 76 -2.46 -11.22 7.30
CA THR A 76 -2.70 -11.10 5.86
C THR A 76 -1.49 -10.50 5.16
N VAL A 77 -0.93 -11.22 4.19
CA VAL A 77 0.18 -10.77 3.33
C VAL A 77 -0.22 -10.95 1.88
N ASP A 78 -0.26 -9.85 1.13
CA ASP A 78 -0.59 -9.88 -0.32
C ASP A 78 -1.90 -10.63 -0.65
N GLY A 79 -2.92 -10.43 0.18
CA GLY A 79 -4.23 -11.10 0.06
C GLY A 79 -4.27 -12.55 0.55
N GLN A 80 -3.14 -13.12 0.98
CA GLN A 80 -3.06 -14.46 1.57
C GLN A 80 -3.06 -14.38 3.10
N THR A 81 -3.92 -15.16 3.73
CA THR A 81 -3.93 -15.31 5.19
C THR A 81 -2.99 -16.43 5.61
N ILE A 82 -2.08 -16.13 6.54
CA ILE A 82 -1.16 -17.09 7.16
C ILE A 82 -1.47 -17.21 8.65
N ARG A 83 -1.25 -18.41 9.20
CA ARG A 83 -1.58 -18.73 10.60
C ARG A 83 -0.36 -18.66 11.49
N GLN A 84 -0.56 -18.20 12.72
CA GLN A 84 0.47 -18.20 13.75
C GLN A 84 0.84 -19.64 14.10
N SER A 85 2.12 -19.92 14.18
CA SER A 85 2.68 -21.17 14.65
C SER A 85 2.50 -21.32 16.17
N SER A 86 2.57 -22.56 16.67
CA SER A 86 2.61 -22.85 18.10
C SER A 86 3.90 -22.37 18.77
N VAL A 87 4.95 -22.12 17.99
CA VAL A 87 6.21 -21.55 18.46
C VAL A 87 5.99 -20.10 18.86
N SER A 88 6.07 -19.83 20.17
CA SER A 88 5.90 -18.51 20.75
C SER A 88 7.04 -18.19 21.71
N ASN A 89 7.37 -16.91 21.85
CA ASN A 89 8.29 -16.48 22.91
C ASN A 89 7.53 -16.25 24.22
N ARG A 90 8.24 -16.35 25.35
CA ARG A 90 7.67 -16.19 26.69
C ARG A 90 6.98 -14.84 26.93
N TYR A 91 7.38 -13.82 26.18
CA TYR A 91 6.97 -12.43 26.41
C TYR A 91 5.82 -11.97 25.51
N GLY A 92 5.44 -12.77 24.51
CA GLY A 92 4.46 -12.46 23.48
C GLY A 92 4.90 -11.41 22.45
N THR A 93 6.16 -10.99 22.46
CA THR A 93 6.71 -9.94 21.57
C THR A 93 7.23 -10.49 20.25
N THR A 94 7.36 -11.81 20.13
CA THR A 94 7.73 -12.49 18.88
C THR A 94 6.58 -13.38 18.46
N LYS A 95 6.12 -13.22 17.22
CA LYS A 95 5.06 -14.01 16.60
C LYS A 95 5.63 -14.73 15.37
N VAL A 96 5.47 -16.04 15.31
CA VAL A 96 5.93 -16.88 14.20
C VAL A 96 4.72 -17.25 13.36
N PHE A 97 4.78 -17.11 12.04
CA PHE A 97 3.70 -17.45 11.11
C PHE A 97 4.16 -18.45 10.05
N GLU A 98 3.27 -19.40 9.75
CA GLU A 98 3.42 -20.40 8.68
C GLU A 98 3.32 -19.73 7.32
N SER A 99 4.46 -19.52 6.66
CA SER A 99 4.57 -18.70 5.46
C SER A 99 5.13 -19.46 4.25
N GLN A 100 5.04 -20.79 4.25
CA GLN A 100 5.58 -21.61 3.17
C GLN A 100 4.86 -21.36 1.83
N ASN A 101 3.64 -20.83 1.88
CA ASN A 101 2.85 -20.39 0.73
C ASN A 101 3.18 -18.97 0.25
N LEU A 102 4.03 -18.22 0.96
CA LEU A 102 4.48 -16.88 0.58
C LEU A 102 5.83 -16.94 -0.11
N THR A 103 6.00 -16.05 -1.09
CA THR A 103 7.29 -15.76 -1.71
C THR A 103 8.08 -14.74 -0.90
N ASP A 104 9.41 -14.73 -1.06
CA ASP A 104 10.27 -13.71 -0.43
C ASP A 104 9.85 -12.29 -0.83
N LYS A 105 9.43 -12.09 -2.10
CA LYS A 105 8.94 -10.81 -2.60
C LYS A 105 7.69 -10.34 -1.84
N GLN A 106 6.77 -11.24 -1.51
CA GLN A 106 5.57 -10.89 -0.74
C GLN A 106 5.90 -10.46 0.68
N ILE A 107 6.86 -11.15 1.32
CA ILE A 107 7.34 -10.77 2.66
C ILE A 107 8.06 -9.41 2.61
N HIS A 108 8.87 -9.17 1.59
CA HIS A 108 9.50 -7.87 1.32
C HIS A 108 8.46 -6.76 1.12
N ASN A 109 7.45 -7.00 0.30
CA ASN A 109 6.38 -6.04 0.05
C ASN A 109 5.60 -5.73 1.33
N TYR A 110 5.32 -6.75 2.16
CA TYR A 110 4.69 -6.53 3.47
C TYR A 110 5.56 -5.67 4.40
N ALA A 111 6.87 -5.92 4.44
CA ALA A 111 7.79 -5.06 5.19
C ALA A 111 7.81 -3.62 4.63
N GLN A 112 7.71 -3.44 3.31
CA GLN A 112 7.62 -2.12 2.69
C GLN A 112 6.30 -1.43 3.02
N GLN A 113 5.18 -2.15 3.08
CA GLN A 113 3.88 -1.62 3.52
C GLN A 113 3.95 -1.09 4.96
N LEU A 114 4.67 -1.79 5.86
CA LEU A 114 4.94 -1.28 7.21
C LEU A 114 5.80 -0.01 7.20
N ALA A 115 6.70 0.14 6.23
CA ALA A 115 7.55 1.31 6.09
C ALA A 115 6.85 2.49 5.35
N GLY A 116 5.68 2.26 4.74
CA GLY A 116 4.96 3.26 3.95
C GLY A 116 5.82 3.74 2.78
N ASP A 117 5.89 5.06 2.58
CA ASP A 117 6.73 5.69 1.54
C ASP A 117 8.23 5.66 1.85
N THR A 118 8.63 5.26 3.06
CA THR A 118 10.06 5.20 3.40
C THR A 118 10.63 3.92 2.81
N PRO A 119 11.57 3.98 1.85
CA PRO A 119 12.09 2.78 1.21
C PRO A 119 12.92 1.96 2.19
N LEU A 120 12.72 0.64 2.17
CA LEU A 120 13.63 -0.31 2.80
C LEU A 120 14.96 -0.33 2.07
N LYS A 121 16.02 0.15 2.72
CA LYS A 121 17.37 0.18 2.15
C LYS A 121 18.17 -1.01 2.64
N GLU A 122 18.77 -1.75 1.71
CA GLU A 122 19.71 -2.81 2.04
C GLU A 122 20.98 -2.19 2.63
N VAL A 123 21.25 -2.49 3.90
CA VAL A 123 22.45 -1.99 4.59
C VAL A 123 23.58 -3.03 4.56
N ARG A 124 23.21 -4.30 4.42
CA ARG A 124 24.07 -5.48 4.26
C ARG A 124 23.28 -6.58 3.55
N PRO A 125 23.95 -7.55 2.90
CA PRO A 125 23.28 -8.68 2.26
C PRO A 125 22.21 -9.31 3.16
N GLY A 126 20.96 -9.25 2.72
CA GLY A 126 19.82 -9.85 3.44
C GLY A 126 19.34 -9.07 4.67
N ILE A 127 19.77 -7.82 4.87
CA ILE A 127 19.31 -6.93 5.93
C ILE A 127 18.89 -5.58 5.35
N TYR A 128 17.60 -5.27 5.47
CA TYR A 128 16.97 -4.07 4.95
C TYR A 128 16.39 -3.25 6.09
N THR A 129 16.58 -1.94 6.07
CA THR A 129 16.13 -1.05 7.15
C THR A 129 15.43 0.19 6.63
N ALA A 130 14.42 0.64 7.38
CA ALA A 130 13.75 1.92 7.19
C ALA A 130 13.55 2.60 8.55
N LYS A 131 13.87 3.89 8.64
CA LYS A 131 13.62 4.72 9.81
C LYS A 131 12.57 5.77 9.45
N LEU A 132 11.41 5.66 10.09
CA LEU A 132 10.25 6.53 9.84
C LEU A 132 10.38 7.84 10.63
N ASN A 133 9.70 8.88 10.15
CA ASN A 133 9.71 10.21 10.77
C ASN A 133 9.15 10.21 12.21
N ASN A 134 8.27 9.27 12.53
CA ASN A 134 7.69 9.10 13.86
C ASN A 134 8.61 8.34 14.85
N GLY A 135 9.86 8.05 14.46
CA GLY A 135 10.83 7.32 15.29
C GLY A 135 10.74 5.80 15.19
N THR A 136 9.72 5.26 14.52
CA THR A 136 9.62 3.82 14.26
C THR A 136 10.75 3.37 13.35
N SER A 137 11.37 2.25 13.67
CA SER A 137 12.36 1.59 12.81
C SER A 137 11.84 0.21 12.40
N ILE A 138 11.87 -0.07 11.10
CA ILE A 138 11.53 -1.36 10.50
C ILE A 138 12.83 -2.00 10.02
N THR A 139 13.06 -3.26 10.38
CA THR A 139 14.19 -4.05 9.87
C THR A 139 13.69 -5.38 9.36
N LEU A 140 13.88 -5.66 8.08
CA LEU A 140 13.66 -6.97 7.48
C LEU A 140 15.01 -7.69 7.36
N ARG A 141 15.08 -8.93 7.83
CA ARG A 141 16.32 -9.72 7.79
C ARG A 141 16.09 -11.20 7.53
N ASN A 142 16.95 -11.82 6.73
CA ASN A 142 16.99 -13.28 6.54
C ASN A 142 17.95 -13.99 7.53
N LEU A 143 18.56 -13.23 8.44
CA LEU A 143 19.46 -13.72 9.49
C LEU A 143 18.81 -13.53 10.86
N SER A 144 18.54 -14.64 11.56
CA SER A 144 17.97 -14.62 12.92
C SER A 144 18.73 -15.57 13.84
N SER A 145 19.14 -15.10 15.02
CA SER A 145 19.83 -15.93 16.02
C SER A 145 18.97 -17.09 16.54
N SER A 146 17.64 -17.03 16.35
CA SER A 146 16.69 -18.10 16.66
C SER A 146 16.17 -18.81 15.41
N GLN A 147 16.84 -18.69 14.26
CA GLN A 147 16.44 -19.36 13.02
C GLN A 147 16.33 -20.88 13.19
N GLU A 148 17.28 -21.53 13.86
CA GLU A 148 17.23 -22.97 14.13
C GLU A 148 16.01 -23.38 14.96
N GLN A 149 15.59 -22.52 15.90
CA GLN A 149 14.45 -22.79 16.78
C GLN A 149 13.11 -22.49 16.12
N THR A 150 13.02 -21.44 15.30
CA THR A 150 11.75 -20.97 14.73
C THR A 150 11.54 -21.39 13.28
N GLY A 151 12.57 -21.91 12.60
CA GLY A 151 12.55 -22.21 11.15
C GLY A 151 12.35 -20.98 10.27
N ALA A 152 12.58 -19.77 10.80
CA ALA A 152 12.18 -18.54 10.13
C ALA A 152 13.16 -18.20 8.99
N ARG A 153 12.64 -18.04 7.77
CA ARG A 153 13.37 -17.54 6.60
C ARG A 153 13.53 -16.03 6.58
N TRP A 154 12.56 -15.31 7.14
CA TRP A 154 12.58 -13.85 7.27
C TRP A 154 12.07 -13.42 8.64
N THR A 155 12.63 -12.35 9.17
CA THR A 155 12.19 -11.69 10.40
C THR A 155 12.00 -10.20 10.13
N ILE A 156 10.88 -9.64 10.59
CA ILE A 156 10.64 -8.19 10.65
C ILE A 156 10.71 -7.76 12.10
N ASP A 157 11.69 -6.93 12.44
CA ASP A 157 11.75 -6.20 13.70
C ASP A 157 11.07 -4.84 13.54
N ILE A 158 10.17 -4.51 14.48
CA ILE A 158 9.52 -3.20 14.57
C ILE A 158 9.88 -2.61 15.92
N ARG A 159 10.58 -1.46 15.91
CA ARG A 159 11.04 -0.78 17.13
C ARG A 159 10.50 0.64 17.19
N GLY A 160 10.20 1.12 18.39
CA GLY A 160 9.81 2.53 18.61
C GLY A 160 8.43 2.92 18.09
N ASN A 161 7.62 1.96 17.65
CA ASN A 161 6.22 2.20 17.33
C ASN A 161 5.39 2.29 18.62
N GLN A 162 4.75 3.44 18.84
CA GLN A 162 4.04 3.73 20.10
C GLN A 162 2.79 2.84 20.28
N GLN A 163 1.98 2.68 19.24
CA GLN A 163 0.78 1.84 19.23
C GLN A 163 1.09 0.39 19.66
N LEU A 164 2.14 -0.20 19.08
CA LEU A 164 2.55 -1.57 19.44
C LEU A 164 3.24 -1.64 20.81
N ALA A 165 3.97 -0.59 21.21
CA ALA A 165 4.64 -0.55 22.52
C ALA A 165 3.65 -0.50 23.69
N GLU A 166 2.53 0.21 23.52
CA GLU A 166 1.43 0.25 24.49
C GLU A 166 0.76 -1.13 24.60
N ILE A 167 0.52 -1.82 23.49
CA ILE A 167 -0.16 -3.13 23.53
C ILE A 167 0.75 -4.26 24.04
N ALA A 168 2.03 -4.25 23.66
CA ALA A 168 2.98 -5.29 24.04
C ALA A 168 3.43 -5.22 25.52
N HIS A 169 2.77 -4.40 26.35
CA HIS A 169 3.10 -4.06 27.73
C HIS A 169 3.87 -5.15 28.50
N LYS A 170 4.98 -4.70 29.09
CA LYS A 170 5.86 -5.31 30.10
C LYS A 170 7.26 -5.76 29.65
N TYR A 171 7.53 -6.06 28.36
CA TYR A 171 8.85 -6.64 27.99
C TYR A 171 9.46 -6.25 26.63
N GLY A 172 8.95 -5.26 25.90
CA GLY A 172 9.61 -4.83 24.68
C GLY A 172 9.14 -3.50 24.12
N ARG A 173 10.07 -2.57 23.88
CA ARG A 173 9.90 -1.44 22.94
C ARG A 173 9.97 -1.90 21.47
N GLN A 174 9.85 -3.21 21.26
CA GLN A 174 10.02 -3.89 20.00
C GLN A 174 9.13 -5.12 19.93
N VAL A 175 8.65 -5.38 18.72
CA VAL A 175 8.00 -6.65 18.37
C VAL A 175 8.70 -7.27 17.15
N GLU A 176 8.59 -8.57 17.02
CA GLU A 176 9.23 -9.36 15.96
C GLU A 176 8.21 -10.27 15.27
N ILE A 177 8.11 -10.17 13.95
CA ILE A 177 7.31 -11.08 13.12
C ILE A 177 8.27 -12.01 12.39
N LYS A 178 8.07 -13.31 12.52
CA LYS A 178 8.89 -14.34 11.90
C LYS A 178 8.08 -15.13 10.88
N PHE A 179 8.63 -15.26 9.68
CA PHE A 179 8.05 -16.00 8.56
C PHE A 179 8.81 -17.33 8.42
N ARG A 180 8.17 -18.47 8.72
CA ARG A 180 8.74 -19.83 8.59
C ARG A 180 8.22 -20.57 7.38
#